data_AF-A0AA97KKS3-F1
#
_entry.id   AF-A0AA97KKS3-F1
#
_cell.length_a   1.000
_cell.length_b   1.000
_cell.length_c   1.000
_cell.angle_alpha   90.00
_cell.angle_beta   90.00
_cell.angle_gamma   90.00
#
_symmetry.space_group_name_H-M   'P 1'
#
loop_
_entity.id
_entity.type
_entity.pdbx_description
1 polymer ?
#
loop_
_entity_poly.entity_id
_entity_poly.type
_entity_poly.pdbx_seq_one_letter_code
_entity_poly.pdbx_strand_id
1 'polypeptide(L)'
;MTSPMRSLLSDHSRYVESFRLFLENSTEHQCMLEFIEKKLPSIISSIGNEKSTINILSVGGGAGEIDLQILAKVQVKYPGVIIHNDVIEPSAEQITNYKERAAKTSNLENIKFTWHKETSSEYESRTKANGDMKKWGFIHMIQNNTSYIGRSRLRFTKVNAR
;
A
#
# COMPACT_ATOMS: atom_id res chain seq x y z
N MET A 1 -13.45 -40.10 11.51
CA MET A 1 -12.49 -39.44 10.61
C MET A 1 -12.73 -37.93 10.69
N THR A 2 -11.95 -37.20 11.47
CA THR A 2 -12.02 -35.73 11.51
C THR A 2 -11.57 -35.19 10.16
N SER A 3 -12.40 -34.38 9.51
CA SER A 3 -12.03 -33.72 8.25
C SER A 3 -10.75 -32.91 8.45
N PRO A 4 -9.79 -32.96 7.50
CA PRO A 4 -8.56 -32.19 7.63
C PRO A 4 -8.89 -30.69 7.67
N MET A 5 -8.19 -29.96 8.55
CA MET A 5 -8.32 -28.50 8.63
C MET A 5 -7.98 -27.89 7.28
N ARG A 6 -8.88 -27.06 6.75
CA ARG A 6 -8.69 -26.33 5.50
C ARG A 6 -8.17 -24.94 5.80
N SER A 7 -7.30 -24.42 4.92
CA SER A 7 -6.84 -23.04 5.02
C SER A 7 -8.02 -22.08 4.93
N LEU A 8 -8.04 -21.04 5.77
CA LEU A 8 -9.04 -19.98 5.68
C LEU A 8 -9.04 -19.32 4.29
N LEU A 9 -7.88 -19.29 3.63
CA LEU A 9 -7.72 -18.73 2.29
C LEU A 9 -8.44 -19.55 1.20
N SER A 10 -8.79 -20.80 1.49
CA SER A 10 -9.56 -21.64 0.54
C SER A 10 -11.05 -21.31 0.52
N ASP A 11 -11.51 -20.44 1.42
CA ASP A 11 -12.88 -19.93 1.48
C ASP A 11 -12.84 -18.40 1.57
N HIS A 12 -13.01 -17.74 0.43
CA HIS A 12 -12.89 -16.29 0.32
C HIS A 12 -13.87 -15.54 1.23
N SER A 13 -15.13 -15.99 1.28
CA SER A 13 -16.16 -15.34 2.11
C SER A 13 -15.84 -15.46 3.59
N ARG A 14 -15.38 -16.63 4.04
CA ARG A 14 -14.94 -16.81 5.44
C ARG A 14 -13.68 -16.01 5.75
N TYR A 15 -12.75 -15.91 4.81
CA TYR A 15 -11.56 -15.08 4.98
C TYR A 15 -11.92 -13.61 5.17
N VAL A 16 -12.76 -13.05 4.28
CA VAL A 16 -13.21 -11.65 4.37
C VAL A 16 -13.92 -11.39 5.69
N GLU A 17 -14.85 -12.27 6.08
CA GLU A 17 -15.60 -12.11 7.33
C GLU A 17 -14.69 -12.21 8.57
N SER A 18 -13.78 -13.18 8.61
CA SER A 18 -12.83 -13.33 9.71
C SER A 18 -11.87 -12.14 9.79
N PHE A 19 -11.45 -11.60 8.64
CA PHE A 19 -10.59 -10.43 8.58
C PHE A 19 -11.32 -9.18 9.05
N ARG A 20 -12.58 -8.99 8.65
CA ARG A 20 -13.45 -7.91 9.17
C ARG A 20 -13.58 -8.00 10.69
N LEU A 21 -13.91 -9.17 11.23
CA LEU A 21 -14.00 -9.40 12.67
C LEU A 21 -12.67 -9.15 13.38
N PHE A 22 -11.54 -9.56 12.80
CA PHE A 22 -10.21 -9.25 13.33
C PHE A 22 -9.97 -7.74 13.41
N LEU A 23 -10.31 -6.98 12.36
CA LEU A 23 -10.14 -5.52 12.35
C LEU A 23 -11.06 -4.82 13.37
N GLU A 24 -12.28 -5.33 13.58
CA GLU A 24 -13.25 -4.79 14.56
C GLU A 24 -12.87 -5.10 16.01
N ASN A 25 -12.19 -6.23 16.25
CA ASN A 25 -11.86 -6.71 17.59
C ASN A 25 -10.37 -6.60 17.93
N SER A 26 -9.59 -5.87 17.13
CA SER A 26 -8.16 -5.63 17.38
C SER A 26 -7.82 -4.14 17.32
N THR A 27 -6.67 -3.79 17.89
CA THR A 27 -6.11 -2.44 17.83
C THR A 27 -5.28 -2.22 16.56
N GLU A 28 -5.41 -3.06 15.54
CA GLU A 28 -4.56 -3.06 14.35
C GLU A 28 -4.59 -1.69 13.62
N HIS A 29 -5.79 -1.20 13.30
CA HIS A 29 -5.95 0.12 12.68
C HIS A 29 -5.44 1.24 13.57
N GLN A 30 -5.70 1.18 14.88
CA GLN A 30 -5.25 2.20 15.82
C GLN A 30 -3.72 2.25 15.91
N CYS A 31 -3.06 1.10 15.96
CA CYS A 31 -1.61 0.98 15.97
C CYS A 31 -1.01 1.55 14.68
N MET A 32 -1.60 1.23 13.53
CA MET A 32 -1.17 1.76 12.23
C MET A 32 -1.32 3.28 12.15
N LEU A 33 -2.45 3.83 12.61
CA LEU A 33 -2.66 5.28 12.68
C LEU A 33 -1.65 5.95 13.61
N GLU A 34 -1.39 5.37 14.78
CA GLU A 34 -0.39 5.90 15.71
C GLU A 34 1.02 5.91 15.09
N PHE A 35 1.38 4.87 14.35
CA PHE A 35 2.64 4.83 13.60
C PHE A 35 2.70 5.92 12.53
N ILE A 36 1.62 6.11 11.76
CA ILE A 36 1.51 7.14 10.72
C ILE A 36 1.61 8.54 11.31
N GLU A 37 1.02 8.77 12.47
CA GLU A 37 1.09 10.06 13.16
C GLU A 37 2.48 10.32 13.75
N LYS A 38 3.03 9.36 14.50
CA LYS A 38 4.20 9.60 15.35
C LYS A 38 5.54 9.28 14.68
N LYS A 39 5.57 8.32 13.75
CA LYS A 39 6.83 7.77 13.21
C LYS A 39 7.01 8.11 11.74
N LEU A 40 5.97 7.98 10.93
CA LEU A 40 6.04 8.19 9.48
C LEU A 40 6.64 9.56 9.07
N PRO A 41 6.31 10.70 9.70
CA PRO A 41 6.86 12.00 9.28
C PRO A 41 8.38 12.07 9.30
N SER A 42 9.02 11.36 10.24
CA SER A 42 10.49 11.28 10.31
C SER A 42 11.07 10.37 9.22
N ILE A 43 10.38 9.28 8.89
CA ILE A 43 10.79 8.32 7.84
C ILE A 43 10.73 8.97 6.46
N ILE A 44 9.64 9.70 6.18
CA ILE A 44 9.44 10.37 4.88
C ILE A 44 10.18 11.70 4.77
N SER A 45 10.95 12.11 5.79
CA SER A 45 11.51 13.46 5.85
C SER A 45 12.48 13.81 4.71
N SER A 46 13.06 12.80 4.05
CA SER A 46 14.07 12.98 3.01
C SER A 46 13.67 12.40 1.64
N ILE A 47 12.41 12.00 1.43
CA ILE A 47 12.01 11.31 0.18
C ILE A 47 11.82 12.27 -1.00
N GLY A 48 11.52 13.55 -0.71
CA GLY A 48 11.18 14.60 -1.67
C GLY A 48 12.16 15.76 -1.76
N ASN A 49 13.34 15.70 -1.13
CA ASN A 49 14.30 16.81 -1.19
C ASN A 49 14.66 17.12 -2.65
N GLU A 50 14.48 18.37 -3.04
CA GLU A 50 14.81 18.93 -4.37
C GLU A 50 14.04 18.34 -5.56
N LYS A 51 13.00 17.54 -5.32
CA LYS A 51 12.19 16.92 -6.38
C LYS A 51 10.88 17.66 -6.60
N SER A 52 10.56 17.95 -7.85
CA SER A 52 9.24 18.44 -8.27
C SER A 52 8.15 17.34 -8.26
N THR A 53 8.55 16.08 -8.14
CA THR A 53 7.63 14.93 -8.12
C THR A 53 8.13 13.83 -7.18
N ILE A 54 7.21 13.24 -6.42
CA ILE A 54 7.47 12.08 -5.53
C ILE A 54 6.70 10.87 -6.07
N ASN A 55 7.43 9.81 -6.42
CA ASN A 55 6.83 8.53 -6.80
C ASN A 55 6.66 7.64 -5.56
N ILE A 56 5.45 7.17 -5.30
CA ILE A 56 5.09 6.27 -4.21
C ILE A 56 4.53 4.98 -4.81
N LEU A 57 4.98 3.84 -4.29
CA LEU A 57 4.46 2.52 -4.64
C LEU A 57 3.75 1.92 -3.42
N SER A 58 2.46 1.69 -3.56
CA SER A 58 1.63 0.94 -2.62
C SER A 58 1.49 -0.51 -3.10
N VAL A 59 1.91 -1.46 -2.28
CA VAL A 59 1.78 -2.89 -2.57
C VAL A 59 0.79 -3.52 -1.62
N GLY A 60 -0.33 -4.02 -2.17
CA GLY A 60 -1.46 -4.52 -1.38
C GLY A 60 -2.21 -3.39 -0.70
N GLY A 61 -2.49 -2.29 -1.41
CA GLY A 61 -3.15 -1.10 -0.86
C GLY A 61 -4.60 -1.32 -0.43
N GLY A 62 -5.23 -2.45 -0.78
CA GLY A 62 -6.59 -2.77 -0.38
C GLY A 62 -7.59 -1.69 -0.81
N ALA A 63 -8.47 -1.27 0.11
CA ALA A 63 -9.45 -0.21 -0.12
C ALA A 63 -8.93 1.21 0.21
N GLY A 64 -7.61 1.35 0.46
CA GLY A 64 -6.94 2.65 0.55
C GLY A 64 -7.08 3.41 1.87
N GLU A 65 -7.63 2.79 2.93
CA GLU A 65 -7.72 3.31 4.31
C GLU A 65 -6.39 3.96 4.74
N ILE A 66 -5.33 3.15 4.71
CA ILE A 66 -4.04 3.48 5.27
C ILE A 66 -3.22 4.31 4.28
N ASP A 67 -3.30 3.97 3.01
CA ASP A 67 -2.61 4.71 1.95
C ASP A 67 -2.97 6.19 1.94
N LEU A 68 -4.26 6.53 2.06
CA LEU A 68 -4.69 7.93 2.05
C LEU A 68 -4.14 8.69 3.27
N GLN A 69 -4.00 8.02 4.42
CA GLN A 69 -3.37 8.61 5.61
C GLN A 69 -1.87 8.85 5.40
N ILE A 70 -1.18 7.91 4.75
CA ILE A 70 0.23 8.07 4.35
C ILE A 70 0.38 9.24 3.39
N LEU A 71 -0.44 9.30 2.35
CA LEU A 71 -0.42 10.34 1.33
C LEU A 71 -0.66 11.72 1.95
N ALA A 72 -1.61 11.84 2.90
CA ALA A 72 -1.84 13.07 3.64
C ALA A 72 -0.58 13.55 4.39
N LYS A 73 0.17 12.65 5.04
CA LYS A 73 1.44 13.01 5.69
C LYS A 73 2.51 13.44 4.70
N VAL A 74 2.57 12.81 3.53
CA VAL A 74 3.50 13.21 2.46
C VAL A 74 3.16 14.60 1.94
N GLN A 75 1.88 14.90 1.69
CA GLN A 75 1.44 16.23 1.23
C GLN A 75 1.78 17.32 2.24
N VAL A 76 1.53 17.09 3.54
CA VAL A 76 1.89 18.05 4.61
C VAL A 76 3.39 18.29 4.63
N LYS A 77 4.20 17.26 4.40
CA LYS A 77 5.66 17.39 4.40
C LYS A 77 6.20 18.10 3.14
N TYR A 78 5.52 17.94 2.01
CA TYR A 78 5.94 18.43 0.70
C TYR A 78 4.80 19.19 0.00
N PRO A 79 4.42 20.37 0.51
CA PRO A 79 3.31 21.13 -0.04
C PRO A 79 3.58 21.52 -1.50
N GLY A 80 2.59 21.35 -2.37
CA GLY A 80 2.66 21.70 -3.79
C GLY A 80 3.45 20.73 -4.68
N VAL A 81 4.10 19.71 -4.11
CA VAL A 81 4.82 18.69 -4.89
C VAL A 81 3.81 17.70 -5.50
N ILE A 82 4.03 17.32 -6.76
CA ILE A 82 3.18 16.31 -7.42
C ILE A 82 3.52 14.93 -6.87
N ILE A 83 2.52 14.19 -6.43
CA ILE A 83 2.68 12.82 -5.93
C ILE A 83 2.12 11.86 -6.97
N HIS A 84 2.94 10.94 -7.47
CA HIS A 84 2.48 9.81 -8.27
C HIS A 84 2.38 8.58 -7.37
N ASN A 85 1.16 8.13 -7.11
CA ASN A 85 0.88 6.96 -6.30
C ASN A 85 0.47 5.78 -7.19
N ASP A 86 1.36 4.81 -7.33
CA ASP A 86 1.08 3.57 -8.04
C ASP A 86 0.62 2.51 -7.03
N VAL A 87 -0.52 1.88 -7.26
CA VAL A 87 -1.14 0.89 -6.37
C VAL A 87 -1.14 -0.46 -7.07
N ILE A 88 -0.55 -1.47 -6.44
CA ILE A 88 -0.59 -2.88 -6.87
C ILE A 88 -1.60 -3.60 -5.97
N GLU A 89 -2.71 -4.04 -6.53
CA GLU A 89 -3.76 -4.74 -5.80
C GLU A 89 -4.46 -5.77 -6.71
N PRO A 90 -4.40 -7.08 -6.42
CA PRO A 90 -5.03 -8.08 -7.29
C PRO A 90 -6.56 -8.05 -7.25
N SER A 91 -7.19 -7.60 -6.15
CA SER A 91 -8.64 -7.58 -6.01
C SER A 91 -9.27 -6.37 -6.72
N ALA A 92 -10.10 -6.65 -7.73
CA ALA A 92 -10.87 -5.62 -8.43
C ALA A 92 -11.87 -4.90 -7.51
N GLU A 93 -12.45 -5.62 -6.56
CA GLU A 93 -13.36 -5.05 -5.56
C GLU A 93 -12.63 -4.03 -4.68
N GLN A 94 -11.44 -4.39 -4.18
CA GLN A 94 -10.63 -3.48 -3.37
C GLN A 94 -10.17 -2.25 -4.15
N ILE A 95 -9.73 -2.41 -5.40
CA ILE A 95 -9.43 -1.27 -6.28
C ILE A 95 -10.64 -0.36 -6.45
N THR A 96 -11.83 -0.93 -6.62
CA THR A 96 -13.07 -0.15 -6.77
C THR A 96 -13.36 0.65 -5.50
N ASN A 97 -13.33 -0.01 -4.34
CA ASN A 97 -13.53 0.62 -3.04
C ASN A 97 -12.50 1.74 -2.78
N TYR A 98 -11.24 1.53 -3.15
CA TYR A 98 -10.19 2.55 -3.07
C TYR A 98 -10.54 3.74 -3.97
N LYS A 99 -10.83 3.52 -5.26
CA LYS A 99 -11.18 4.62 -6.19
C LYS A 99 -12.35 5.45 -5.68
N GLU A 100 -13.41 4.81 -5.17
CA GLU A 100 -14.54 5.53 -4.58
C GLU A 100 -14.14 6.37 -3.37
N ARG A 101 -13.28 5.82 -2.51
CA ARG A 101 -12.79 6.54 -1.35
C ARG A 101 -11.92 7.74 -1.71
N ALA A 102 -11.00 7.55 -2.66
CA ALA A 102 -10.17 8.63 -3.18
C ALA A 102 -11.05 9.74 -3.78
N ALA A 103 -12.10 9.38 -4.53
CA ALA A 103 -13.04 10.36 -5.08
C ALA A 103 -13.83 11.13 -4.01
N LYS A 104 -14.11 10.51 -2.86
CA LYS A 104 -14.79 11.15 -1.71
C LYS A 104 -13.85 11.96 -0.81
N THR A 105 -12.54 11.84 -1.00
CA THR A 105 -11.52 12.49 -0.16
C THR A 105 -11.11 13.82 -0.78
N SER A 106 -11.28 14.91 -0.03
CA SER A 106 -10.83 16.24 -0.43
C SER A 106 -9.31 16.39 -0.39
N ASN A 107 -8.76 17.42 -1.04
CA ASN A 107 -7.34 17.78 -1.01
C ASN A 107 -6.41 16.74 -1.65
N LEU A 108 -6.83 16.09 -2.74
CA LEU A 108 -6.00 15.12 -3.48
C LEU A 108 -5.57 15.63 -4.86
N GLU A 109 -5.67 16.93 -5.14
CA GLU A 109 -5.49 17.50 -6.48
C GLU A 109 -4.05 17.33 -7.00
N ASN A 110 -3.06 17.33 -6.12
CA ASN A 110 -1.66 17.09 -6.46
C ASN A 110 -1.27 15.61 -6.48
N ILE A 111 -2.21 14.68 -6.30
CA ILE A 111 -1.96 13.24 -6.31
C ILE A 111 -2.51 12.60 -7.59
N LYS A 112 -1.65 11.92 -8.33
CA LYS A 112 -2.03 11.10 -9.48
C LYS A 112 -1.95 9.64 -9.11
N PHE A 113 -3.08 8.96 -9.18
CA PHE A 113 -3.17 7.53 -8.92
C PHE A 113 -2.98 6.73 -10.20
N THR A 114 -2.27 5.61 -10.09
CA THR A 114 -2.17 4.57 -11.12
C THR A 114 -2.51 3.23 -10.47
N TRP A 115 -3.38 2.44 -11.07
CA TRP A 115 -3.88 1.19 -10.49
C TRP A 115 -3.44 0.01 -11.34
N HIS A 116 -2.78 -0.95 -10.71
CA HIS A 116 -2.28 -2.17 -11.31
C HIS A 116 -3.04 -3.35 -10.70
N LYS A 117 -4.00 -3.90 -11.46
CA LYS A 117 -4.77 -5.09 -11.04
C LYS A 117 -3.95 -6.36 -11.27
N GLU A 118 -2.96 -6.56 -10.42
CA GLU A 118 -2.03 -7.68 -10.45
C GLU A 118 -1.45 -7.91 -9.05
N THR A 119 -0.84 -9.06 -8.84
CA THR A 119 -0.05 -9.35 -7.64
C THR A 119 1.32 -8.66 -7.69
N SER A 120 1.99 -8.53 -6.54
CA SER A 120 3.35 -7.99 -6.49
C SER A 120 4.35 -8.80 -7.33
N SER A 121 4.16 -10.12 -7.42
CA SER A 121 5.03 -11.01 -8.19
C SER A 121 4.82 -10.86 -9.70
N GLU A 122 3.58 -10.68 -10.14
CA GLU A 122 3.26 -10.37 -11.53
C GLU A 122 3.83 -9.00 -11.92
N TYR A 123 3.63 -7.98 -11.06
CA TYR A 123 4.17 -6.64 -11.27
C TYR A 123 5.69 -6.65 -11.39
N GLU A 124 6.38 -7.36 -10.48
CA GLU A 124 7.83 -7.50 -10.50
C GLU A 124 8.32 -8.20 -11.78
N SER A 125 7.64 -9.27 -12.20
CA SER A 125 7.97 -10.01 -13.43
C SER A 125 7.80 -9.14 -14.67
N ARG A 126 6.69 -8.40 -14.75
CA ARG A 126 6.37 -7.48 -15.85
C ARG A 126 7.37 -6.34 -15.94
N THR A 127 7.68 -5.67 -14.82
CA THR A 127 8.63 -4.54 -14.80
C THR A 127 10.04 -4.97 -15.15
N LYS A 128 10.47 -6.16 -14.71
CA LYS A 128 11.76 -6.75 -15.13
C LYS A 128 11.79 -7.05 -16.62
N ALA A 129 10.73 -7.64 -17.18
CA ALA A 129 10.65 -7.98 -18.60
C ALA A 129 10.67 -6.73 -19.49
N ASN A 130 10.03 -5.64 -19.05
CA ASN A 130 9.96 -4.39 -19.80
C ASN A 130 11.21 -3.51 -19.67
N GLY A 131 12.12 -3.82 -18.74
CA GLY A 131 13.26 -2.95 -18.41
C GLY A 131 12.87 -1.67 -17.66
N ASP A 132 11.63 -1.59 -17.16
CA ASP A 132 11.07 -0.43 -16.47
C ASP A 132 11.58 -0.34 -15.02
N MET A 133 12.82 0.13 -14.84
CA MET A 133 13.39 0.39 -13.52
C MET A 133 12.97 1.78 -12.98
N LYS A 134 11.67 1.97 -12.73
CA LYS A 134 11.17 3.19 -12.08
C LYS A 134 11.73 3.30 -10.66
N LYS A 135 12.35 4.45 -10.34
CA LYS A 135 12.82 4.75 -8.98
C LYS A 135 11.66 5.30 -8.14
N TRP A 136 11.49 4.71 -6.96
CA TRP A 136 10.48 5.10 -5.98
C TRP A 136 11.09 5.96 -4.87
N GLY A 137 10.41 7.04 -4.52
CA GLY A 137 10.75 7.85 -3.34
C GLY A 137 10.30 7.16 -2.06
N PHE A 138 9.20 6.40 -2.12
CA PHE A 138 8.68 5.62 -1.01
C PHE A 138 7.96 4.37 -1.52
N ILE A 139 8.15 3.24 -0.83
CA ILE A 139 7.45 1.98 -1.09
C ILE A 139 6.90 1.50 0.24
N HIS A 140 5.61 1.16 0.30
CA HIS A 140 5.03 0.53 1.48
C HIS A 140 4.27 -0.75 1.11
N MET A 141 4.37 -1.73 2.02
CA MET A 141 3.70 -3.02 1.94
C MET A 141 3.01 -3.23 3.28
N ILE A 142 1.70 -2.96 3.35
CA ILE A 142 0.96 -2.92 4.62
C ILE A 142 -0.06 -4.03 4.61
N GLN A 143 0.03 -4.93 5.60
CA GLN A 143 -0.86 -6.09 5.76
C GLN A 143 -1.06 -6.95 4.50
N ASN A 144 -0.20 -6.80 3.49
CA ASN A 144 -0.12 -7.77 2.41
C ASN A 144 0.33 -9.07 3.07
N ASN A 145 -0.55 -10.07 3.06
CA ASN A 145 -0.33 -11.31 3.78
C ASN A 145 0.95 -11.93 3.18
N THR A 146 2.08 -11.82 3.89
CA THR A 146 3.41 -12.19 3.38
C THR A 146 3.52 -13.67 3.02
N SER A 147 2.52 -14.44 3.42
CA SER A 147 2.16 -15.78 2.94
C SER A 147 2.07 -15.88 1.41
N TYR A 148 1.73 -14.79 0.69
CA TYR A 148 1.62 -14.73 -0.77
C TYR A 148 2.93 -14.36 -1.49
N ILE A 149 3.94 -13.89 -0.75
CA ILE A 149 5.25 -13.56 -1.31
C ILE A 149 6.14 -14.78 -1.09
N GLY A 150 6.39 -15.55 -2.15
CA GLY A 150 7.33 -16.68 -2.11
C GLY A 150 8.64 -16.25 -1.44
N ARG A 151 8.91 -16.84 -0.26
CA ARG A 151 10.09 -16.63 0.63
C ARG A 151 11.01 -15.48 0.21
N SER A 152 10.60 -14.24 0.46
CA SER A 152 11.48 -13.09 0.30
C SER A 152 11.25 -12.13 1.47
N ARG A 153 12.23 -12.14 2.39
CA ARG A 153 12.34 -11.32 3.61
C ARG A 153 11.80 -9.89 3.44
N LEU A 154 10.88 -9.49 4.32
CA LEU A 154 10.46 -8.11 4.52
C LEU A 154 11.66 -7.21 4.83
N ARG A 155 11.84 -6.15 4.04
CA ARG A 155 12.69 -5.01 4.40
C ARG A 155 11.94 -3.72 4.04
N PHE A 156 11.68 -2.88 5.03
CA PHE A 156 11.47 -1.46 4.81
C PHE A 156 12.81 -0.87 4.39
N THR A 157 13.11 -0.88 3.10
CA THR A 157 14.35 -0.28 2.58
C THR A 157 14.10 1.18 2.23
N LYS A 158 14.68 2.08 3.03
CA LYS A 158 15.00 3.44 2.58
C LYS A 158 15.97 3.31 1.41
N VAL A 159 15.53 3.58 0.19
CA VAL A 159 16.41 3.63 -0.98
C VAL A 159 17.18 4.95 -0.90
N ASN A 160 18.37 4.92 -0.30
CA ASN A 160 19.27 6.07 -0.30
C ASN A 160 19.74 6.31 -1.75
N ALA A 161 19.41 7.47 -2.30
CA ALA A 161 20.06 7.98 -3.51
C ALA A 161 21.52 8.31 -3.15
N ARG A 162 22.47 7.74 -3.90
CA ARG A 162 23.80 8.32 -4.09
C ARG A 162 23.77 9.15 -5.36
#